data_AF-A0A2A2RXQ9-F1
#
_entry.id   AF-A0A2A2RXQ9-F1
#
_cell.length_a   1.000
_cell.length_b   1.000
_cell.length_c   1.000
_cell.angle_alpha   90.00
_cell.angle_beta   90.00
_cell.angle_gamma   90.00
#
_symmetry.space_group_name_H-M   'P 1'
#
loop_
_entity.id
_entity.type
_entity.pdbx_description
1 polymer ?
#
loop_
_entity_poly.entity_id
_entity_poly.type
_entity_poly.pdbx_seq_one_letter_code
_entity_poly.pdbx_strand_id
1 'polypeptide(L)'
;MTAAGEGSLDAILAAVKAPKDIDLVSIDVDGNDYYLFESLRQFTPRVIIIEHNPSIPPEFEFVQKADSRARFGASAGAMAALAARKGYGLAATTNCNCIFVRHDAFPKLGFAPLEVRAVFARDGLVYLMSCYNGKVFLNGRPSHAPLKRSLGGWFRNFLSPADRAAWPEGTLPVICQPACVAKND
;
A
#
# COMPACT_ATOMS: atom_id res chain seq x y z
N MET A 1 12.65 -14.90 2.51
CA MET A 1 12.95 -13.96 3.59
C MET A 1 11.79 -13.98 4.58
N THR A 2 12.07 -13.89 5.88
CA THR A 2 11.08 -13.99 6.97
C THR A 2 11.28 -12.83 7.94
N ALA A 3 10.29 -12.55 8.80
CA ALA A 3 10.41 -11.51 9.82
C ALA A 3 11.30 -11.91 11.02
N ALA A 4 11.73 -13.17 11.10
CA ALA A 4 12.55 -13.68 12.21
C ALA A 4 13.36 -14.92 11.79
N GLY A 5 14.30 -15.32 12.64
CA GLY A 5 15.15 -16.50 12.45
C GLY A 5 16.23 -16.30 11.38
N GLU A 6 16.76 -17.41 10.87
CA GLU A 6 17.83 -17.43 9.86
C GLU A 6 17.44 -16.77 8.53
N GLY A 7 16.13 -16.74 8.23
CA GLY A 7 15.59 -16.07 7.04
C GLY A 7 15.37 -14.57 7.21
N SER A 8 15.69 -13.98 8.37
CA SER A 8 15.54 -12.54 8.62
C SER A 8 16.59 -11.71 7.89
N LEU A 9 16.24 -10.46 7.59
CA LEU A 9 17.16 -9.55 6.90
C LEU A 9 18.45 -9.31 7.72
N ASP A 10 18.33 -9.19 9.05
CA ASP A 10 19.49 -9.11 9.95
C ASP A 10 20.40 -10.35 9.84
N ALA A 11 19.82 -11.56 9.85
CA ALA A 11 20.59 -12.81 9.77
C ALA A 11 21.29 -12.96 8.41
N ILE A 12 20.59 -12.65 7.32
CA ILE A 12 21.12 -12.71 5.95
C ILE A 12 22.28 -11.72 5.79
N LEU A 13 22.10 -10.47 6.22
CA LEU A 13 23.13 -9.43 6.13
C LEU A 13 24.35 -9.75 7.00
N ALA A 14 24.14 -10.34 8.19
CA ALA A 14 25.23 -10.79 9.05
C ALA A 14 26.02 -11.95 8.43
N ALA A 15 25.33 -12.92 7.82
CA ALA A 15 25.98 -14.08 7.18
C ALA A 15 26.91 -13.67 6.04
N VAL A 16 26.56 -12.63 5.28
CA VAL A 16 27.39 -12.08 4.21
C VAL A 16 28.39 -11.01 4.69
N LYS A 17 28.49 -10.77 6.00
CA LYS A 17 29.37 -9.76 6.61
C LYS A 17 29.16 -8.35 6.05
N ALA A 18 27.91 -7.98 5.79
CA ALA A 18 27.56 -6.63 5.36
C ALA A 18 28.00 -5.59 6.43
N PRO A 19 28.36 -4.37 6.02
CA PRO A 19 28.62 -3.29 6.98
C PRO A 19 27.35 -2.95 7.75
N LYS A 20 27.46 -2.52 9.01
CA LYS A 20 26.32 -2.10 9.83
C LYS A 20 25.69 -0.79 9.36
N ASP A 21 26.54 0.07 8.78
CA ASP A 21 26.23 1.30 8.04
C ASP A 21 26.11 0.95 6.55
N ILE A 22 24.94 0.47 6.14
CA ILE A 22 24.64 0.25 4.73
C ILE A 22 24.18 1.58 4.14
N ASP A 23 24.69 1.99 2.98
CA ASP A 23 24.26 3.25 2.36
C ASP A 23 22.77 3.19 1.94
N LEU A 24 22.35 2.08 1.34
CA LEU A 24 21.01 1.90 0.78
C LEU A 24 20.48 0.46 0.98
N VAL A 25 19.24 0.36 1.44
CA VAL A 25 18.46 -0.89 1.42
C VAL A 25 17.14 -0.65 0.68
N SER A 26 16.80 -1.56 -0.23
CA SER A 26 15.50 -1.58 -0.92
C SER A 26 14.72 -2.80 -0.49
N ILE A 27 13.47 -2.62 -0.07
CA ILE A 27 12.56 -3.68 0.39
C ILE A 27 11.31 -3.67 -0.51
N ASP A 28 11.18 -4.73 -1.29
CA ASP A 28 10.05 -4.98 -2.18
C ASP A 28 9.87 -6.51 -2.27
N VAL A 29 8.91 -7.04 -1.53
CA VAL A 29 8.60 -8.48 -1.46
C VAL A 29 7.12 -8.78 -1.73
N ASP A 30 6.41 -7.82 -2.34
CA ASP A 30 5.00 -7.86 -2.65
C ASP A 30 4.12 -8.24 -1.42
N GLY A 31 4.26 -7.52 -0.30
CA GLY A 31 3.29 -7.55 0.79
C GLY A 31 3.86 -7.43 2.21
N ASN A 32 4.82 -8.26 2.59
CA ASN A 32 5.33 -8.34 3.98
C ASN A 32 6.44 -7.34 4.30
N ASP A 33 6.60 -6.31 3.47
CA ASP A 33 7.62 -5.27 3.51
C ASP A 33 7.70 -4.59 4.89
N TYR A 34 6.52 -4.27 5.47
CA TYR A 34 6.42 -3.69 6.80
C TYR A 34 7.13 -4.54 7.87
N TYR A 35 6.90 -5.86 7.86
CA TYR A 35 7.48 -6.76 8.87
C TYR A 35 8.97 -7.01 8.66
N LEU A 36 9.44 -6.96 7.41
CA LEU A 36 10.87 -7.02 7.12
C LEU A 36 11.59 -5.77 7.63
N PHE A 37 11.01 -4.59 7.41
CA PHE A 37 11.55 -3.35 7.94
C PHE A 37 11.47 -3.27 9.47
N GLU A 38 10.36 -3.73 10.06
CA GLU A 38 10.19 -3.77 11.51
C GLU A 38 11.24 -4.67 12.17
N SER A 39 11.51 -5.83 11.57
CA SER A 39 12.47 -6.80 12.09
C SER A 39 13.93 -6.44 11.88
N LEU A 40 14.26 -5.54 10.94
CA LEU A 40 15.62 -5.02 10.74
C LEU A 40 16.08 -4.17 11.93
N ARG A 41 16.88 -4.73 12.85
CA ARG A 41 17.29 -4.07 14.09
C ARG A 41 18.79 -3.89 14.21
N GLN A 42 19.56 -4.81 13.66
CA GLN A 42 21.02 -4.80 13.81
C GLN A 42 21.72 -3.94 12.76
N PHE A 43 21.09 -3.68 11.62
CA PHE A 43 21.60 -2.82 10.56
C PHE A 43 20.82 -1.52 10.55
N THR A 44 21.53 -0.41 10.33
CA THR A 44 20.94 0.93 10.32
C THR A 44 21.25 1.62 8.99
N PRO A 45 20.59 1.23 7.89
CA PRO A 45 20.85 1.82 6.59
C PRO A 45 20.73 3.35 6.61
N ARG A 46 21.50 4.04 5.78
CA ARG A 46 21.38 5.50 5.67
C ARG A 46 20.10 5.90 4.91
N VAL A 47 19.76 5.12 3.88
CA VAL A 47 18.56 5.28 3.06
C VAL A 47 17.82 3.95 2.97
N ILE A 48 16.49 3.99 3.10
CA ILE A 48 15.60 2.85 2.91
C ILE A 48 14.56 3.22 1.85
N ILE A 49 14.45 2.40 0.82
CA ILE A 49 13.35 2.43 -0.14
C ILE A 49 12.44 1.25 0.20
N ILE A 50 11.14 1.50 0.37
CA ILE A 50 10.21 0.46 0.77
C ILE A 50 8.87 0.59 0.05
N GLU A 51 8.38 -0.54 -0.47
CA GLU A 51 7.10 -0.63 -1.15
C GLU A 51 5.94 -0.31 -0.18
N HIS A 52 4.93 0.41 -0.67
CA HIS A 52 3.63 0.56 -0.03
C HIS A 52 2.53 0.33 -1.06
N ASN A 53 1.33 -0.01 -0.59
CA ASN A 53 0.17 -0.15 -1.46
C ASN A 53 -0.43 1.24 -1.79
N PRO A 54 -0.41 1.68 -3.07
CA PRO A 54 -0.90 3.00 -3.49
C PRO A 54 -2.43 3.15 -3.46
N SER A 55 -3.17 2.05 -3.29
CA SER A 55 -4.63 2.07 -3.21
C SER A 55 -5.15 2.35 -1.79
N ILE A 56 -4.27 2.41 -0.79
CA ILE A 56 -4.64 2.68 0.59
C ILE A 56 -4.31 4.15 0.91
N PRO A 57 -5.29 4.96 1.35
CA PRO A 57 -5.02 6.34 1.70
C PRO A 57 -3.98 6.46 2.84
N PRO A 58 -3.06 7.44 2.78
CA PRO A 58 -1.99 7.61 3.78
C PRO A 58 -2.53 8.03 5.17
N GLU A 59 -3.80 8.41 5.26
CA GLU A 59 -4.47 8.71 6.53
C GLU A 59 -4.74 7.46 7.38
N PHE A 60 -4.79 6.28 6.76
CA PHE A 60 -4.98 5.01 7.46
C PHE A 60 -3.65 4.31 7.65
N GLU A 61 -3.30 3.99 8.89
CA GLU A 61 -2.18 3.09 9.20
C GLU A 61 -2.63 1.63 9.05
N PHE A 62 -2.72 1.18 7.80
CA PHE A 62 -3.03 -0.20 7.47
C PHE A 62 -1.75 -1.02 7.26
N VAL A 63 -1.73 -2.23 7.81
CA VAL A 63 -0.73 -3.27 7.55
C VAL A 63 -1.46 -4.59 7.33
N GLN A 64 -1.12 -5.32 6.27
CA GLN A 64 -1.60 -6.68 6.07
C GLN A 64 -1.23 -7.59 7.24
N LYS A 65 -1.95 -8.71 7.44
CA LYS A 65 -1.50 -9.74 8.38
C LYS A 65 -0.14 -10.30 7.92
N ALA A 66 0.70 -10.69 8.88
CA ALA A 66 1.97 -11.37 8.63
C ALA A 66 1.75 -12.79 8.06
N ASP A 67 1.42 -12.86 6.78
CA ASP A 67 1.19 -14.07 6.00
C ASP A 67 1.92 -13.94 4.67
N SER A 68 2.78 -14.91 4.33
CA SER A 68 3.55 -14.92 3.08
C SER A 68 2.68 -15.03 1.83
N ARG A 69 1.41 -15.43 1.98
CA ARG A 69 0.43 -15.49 0.90
C ARG A 69 -0.37 -14.20 0.73
N ALA A 70 -0.37 -13.32 1.73
CA ALA A 70 -1.06 -12.04 1.64
C ALA A 70 -0.27 -11.08 0.73
N ARG A 71 -1.00 -10.45 -0.19
CA ARG A 71 -0.50 -9.50 -1.21
C ARG A 71 -1.17 -8.12 -1.08
N PHE A 72 -1.57 -7.74 0.13
CA PHE A 72 -2.27 -6.49 0.38
C PHE A 72 -1.29 -5.34 0.66
N GLY A 73 -0.10 -5.63 1.19
CA GLY A 73 0.91 -4.65 1.55
C GLY A 73 0.54 -3.86 2.82
N ALA A 74 1.18 -2.70 2.95
CA ALA A 74 0.87 -1.72 3.96
C ALA A 74 0.65 -0.35 3.32
N SER A 75 -0.09 0.50 4.01
CA SER A 75 -0.26 1.91 3.64
C SER A 75 1.06 2.68 3.74
N ALA A 76 1.20 3.75 2.94
CA ALA A 76 2.31 4.69 3.10
C ALA A 76 2.34 5.32 4.50
N GLY A 77 1.17 5.53 5.11
CA GLY A 77 1.01 6.02 6.48
C GLY A 77 1.64 5.09 7.52
N ALA A 78 1.35 3.78 7.46
CA ALA A 78 1.95 2.79 8.35
C ALA A 78 3.48 2.70 8.17
N MET A 79 3.97 2.78 6.92
CA MET A 79 5.41 2.81 6.65
C MET A 79 6.09 4.04 7.27
N ALA A 80 5.49 5.22 7.12
CA ALA A 80 6.02 6.46 7.70
C ALA A 80 6.03 6.41 9.24
N ALA A 81 4.97 5.88 9.86
CA ALA A 81 4.89 5.70 11.31
C ALA A 81 5.98 4.74 11.82
N LEU A 82 6.21 3.62 11.12
CA LEU A 82 7.29 2.68 11.44
C LEU A 82 8.67 3.32 11.27
N ALA A 83 8.90 4.04 10.18
CA ALA A 83 10.15 4.73 9.90
C ALA A 83 10.51 5.74 11.00
N ALA A 84 9.53 6.55 11.43
CA ALA A 84 9.71 7.52 12.52
C ALA A 84 10.12 6.83 13.84
N ARG A 85 9.47 5.72 14.22
CA ARG A 85 9.84 4.93 15.41
C ARG A 85 11.26 4.35 15.32
N LYS A 86 11.78 4.17 14.11
CA LYS A 86 13.12 3.63 13.83
C LYS A 86 14.18 4.71 13.59
N GLY A 87 13.85 5.99 13.75
CA GLY A 87 14.80 7.09 13.61
C GLY A 87 15.03 7.56 12.17
N TYR A 88 14.02 7.42 11.31
CA TYR A 88 14.05 7.88 9.92
C TYR A 88 12.98 8.93 9.65
N GLY A 89 13.29 9.87 8.74
CA GLY A 89 12.34 10.80 8.16
C GLY A 89 12.02 10.45 6.70
N LEU A 90 10.86 10.86 6.20
CA LEU A 90 10.49 10.70 4.79
C LEU A 90 11.21 11.76 3.94
N ALA A 91 11.96 11.34 2.93
CA ALA A 91 12.65 12.22 2.00
C ALA A 91 11.89 12.39 0.68
N ALA A 92 11.18 11.35 0.22
CA ALA A 92 10.36 11.39 -0.99
C ALA A 92 9.38 10.20 -1.05
N THR A 93 8.40 10.31 -1.94
CA THR A 93 7.48 9.24 -2.33
C THR A 93 7.49 9.09 -3.85
N THR A 94 7.36 7.85 -4.31
CA THR A 94 6.94 7.55 -5.69
C THR A 94 5.50 7.03 -5.64
N ASN A 95 4.96 6.54 -6.76
CA ASN A 95 3.63 5.94 -6.77
C ASN A 95 3.51 4.79 -5.75
N CYS A 96 4.48 3.87 -5.69
CA CYS A 96 4.43 2.69 -4.83
C CYS A 96 5.57 2.59 -3.80
N ASN A 97 6.45 3.58 -3.68
CA ASN A 97 7.58 3.51 -2.74
C ASN A 97 7.64 4.73 -1.83
N CYS A 98 8.00 4.49 -0.57
CA CYS A 98 8.48 5.52 0.35
C CYS A 98 10.01 5.49 0.38
N ILE A 99 10.65 6.67 0.36
CA ILE A 99 12.10 6.82 0.50
C ILE A 99 12.37 7.49 1.84
N PHE A 100 12.94 6.73 2.76
CA PHE A 100 13.29 7.16 4.11
C PHE A 100 14.79 7.40 4.26
N VAL A 101 15.15 8.44 4.99
CA VAL A 101 16.54 8.79 5.29
C VAL A 101 16.71 8.84 6.81
N ARG A 102 17.83 8.31 7.30
CA ARG A 102 18.15 8.32 8.73
C ARG A 102 18.28 9.77 9.24
N HIS A 103 17.77 10.06 10.43
CA HIS A 103 17.69 11.45 10.93
C HIS A 103 19.04 12.18 10.99
N ASP A 104 20.14 11.47 11.27
CA ASP A 104 21.49 12.03 11.29
C ASP A 104 22.01 12.46 9.90
N ALA A 105 21.45 11.90 8.83
CA ALA A 105 21.80 12.23 7.45
C ALA A 105 20.95 13.37 6.86
N PHE A 106 19.77 13.65 7.43
CA PHE A 106 18.86 14.70 6.96
C PHE A 106 19.47 16.10 6.85
N PRO A 107 20.33 16.57 7.79
CA PRO A 107 20.96 17.88 7.68
C PRO A 107 21.74 18.09 6.38
N LYS A 108 22.26 17.02 5.76
CA LYS A 108 22.98 17.08 4.48
C LYS A 108 22.07 17.30 3.27
N LEU A 109 20.77 17.09 3.41
CA LEU A 109 19.80 17.22 2.32
C LEU A 109 19.29 18.66 2.14
N GLY A 110 19.44 19.51 3.15
CA GLY A 110 19.00 20.91 3.09
C GLY A 110 17.48 21.11 3.20
N PHE A 111 16.71 20.08 3.58
CA PHE A 111 15.28 20.18 3.86
C PHE A 111 14.87 19.26 5.03
N ALA A 112 13.72 19.54 5.64
CA ALA A 112 13.17 18.75 6.74
C ALA A 112 12.40 17.51 6.23
N PRO A 113 12.25 16.45 7.04
CA PRO A 113 11.39 15.31 6.68
C PRO A 113 10.00 15.76 6.20
N LEU A 114 9.51 15.09 5.15
CA LEU A 114 8.23 15.39 4.52
C LEU A 114 7.07 14.71 5.25
N GLU A 115 5.90 15.33 5.22
CA GLU A 115 4.67 14.71 5.69
C GLU A 115 4.08 13.81 4.60
N VAL A 116 3.94 12.52 4.88
CA VAL A 116 3.49 11.52 3.88
C VAL A 116 2.16 11.92 3.23
N ARG A 117 1.24 12.50 4.01
CA ARG A 117 -0.09 12.94 3.53
C ARG A 117 -0.03 14.08 2.51
N ALA A 118 1.04 14.88 2.55
CA ALA A 118 1.24 16.02 1.66
C ALA A 118 1.88 15.61 0.32
N VAL A 119 2.62 14.49 0.28
CA VAL A 119 3.40 14.08 -0.90
C VAL A 119 2.95 12.76 -1.53
N PHE A 120 2.02 12.05 -0.89
CA PHE A 120 1.43 10.83 -1.43
C PHE A 120 0.64 11.07 -2.72
N ALA A 121 0.93 10.28 -3.76
CA ALA A 121 0.20 10.32 -5.02
C ALA A 121 -1.21 9.71 -4.85
N ARG A 122 -2.26 10.49 -5.15
CA ARG A 122 -3.65 10.07 -4.92
C ARG A 122 -4.31 9.39 -6.11
N ASP A 123 -3.60 9.22 -7.23
CA ASP A 123 -4.12 8.66 -8.48
C ASP A 123 -4.57 7.19 -8.34
N GLY A 124 -4.02 6.47 -7.37
CA GLY A 124 -4.40 5.08 -7.07
C GLY A 124 -5.65 4.93 -6.19
N LEU A 125 -6.21 6.03 -5.66
CA LEU A 125 -7.33 5.97 -4.72
C LEU A 125 -8.68 5.84 -5.43
N VAL A 126 -9.48 4.88 -4.99
CA VAL A 126 -10.87 4.70 -5.42
C VAL A 126 -11.79 4.66 -4.21
N TYR A 127 -12.80 5.52 -4.22
CA TYR A 127 -13.76 5.70 -3.15
C TYR A 127 -15.07 4.98 -3.44
N LEU A 128 -15.54 4.24 -2.44
CA LEU A 128 -16.91 3.71 -2.39
C LEU A 128 -17.85 4.80 -1.87
N MET A 129 -18.90 5.11 -2.62
CA MET A 129 -19.92 6.11 -2.28
C MET A 129 -21.28 5.41 -2.14
N SER A 130 -22.04 5.73 -1.10
CA SER A 130 -23.40 5.24 -0.90
C SER A 130 -24.44 6.33 -1.14
N CYS A 131 -25.47 6.01 -1.90
CA CYS A 131 -26.63 6.87 -2.08
C CYS A 131 -27.65 6.69 -0.94
N TYR A 132 -28.49 7.70 -0.71
CA TYR A 132 -29.59 7.62 0.28
C TYR A 132 -30.57 6.47 0.02
N ASN A 133 -30.63 5.95 -1.21
CA ASN A 133 -31.45 4.78 -1.59
C ASN A 133 -30.71 3.43 -1.43
N GLY A 134 -29.53 3.41 -0.80
CA GLY A 134 -28.75 2.21 -0.52
C GLY A 134 -27.89 1.68 -1.68
N LYS A 135 -27.94 2.30 -2.86
CA LYS A 135 -27.05 1.94 -3.98
C LYS A 135 -25.61 2.38 -3.69
N VAL A 136 -24.63 1.61 -4.17
CA VAL A 136 -23.19 1.86 -3.98
C VAL A 136 -22.44 2.01 -5.30
N PHE A 137 -21.49 2.93 -5.33
CA PHE A 137 -20.74 3.33 -6.52
C PHE A 137 -19.26 3.51 -6.22
N LEU A 138 -18.42 3.32 -7.23
CA LEU A 138 -17.03 3.75 -7.22
C LEU A 138 -16.90 5.06 -7.98
N ASN A 139 -16.04 5.97 -7.51
CA ASN A 139 -15.72 7.21 -8.22
C ASN A 139 -14.78 6.99 -9.42
N GLY A 140 -14.22 5.79 -9.57
CA GLY A 140 -13.23 5.46 -10.59
C GLY A 140 -12.97 3.96 -10.69
N ARG A 141 -12.09 3.57 -11.61
CA ARG A 141 -11.68 2.16 -11.78
C ARG A 141 -10.54 1.82 -10.83
N PRO A 142 -10.63 0.73 -10.04
CA PRO A 142 -9.51 0.27 -9.23
C PRO A 142 -8.31 -0.11 -10.10
N SER A 143 -7.11 0.28 -9.67
CA SER A 143 -5.85 0.05 -10.40
C SER A 143 -5.54 -1.43 -10.65
N HIS A 144 -6.02 -2.33 -9.80
CA HIS A 144 -5.78 -3.78 -9.89
C HIS A 144 -7.04 -4.58 -10.30
N ALA A 145 -8.08 -3.92 -10.81
CA ALA A 145 -9.28 -4.62 -11.25
C ALA A 145 -9.00 -5.44 -12.53
N PRO A 146 -9.37 -6.74 -12.56
CA PRO A 146 -9.17 -7.56 -13.75
C PRO A 146 -9.99 -7.01 -14.92
N LEU A 147 -9.42 -7.07 -16.13
CA LEU A 147 -10.01 -6.61 -17.38
C LEU A 147 -11.16 -7.54 -17.85
N LYS A 148 -12.11 -7.91 -16.98
CA LYS A 148 -13.23 -8.79 -17.35
C LYS A 148 -14.42 -7.96 -17.81
N ARG A 149 -14.43 -7.62 -19.11
CA ARG A 149 -15.66 -7.30 -19.85
C ARG A 149 -16.46 -8.59 -20.07
N SER A 150 -17.15 -9.07 -19.04
CA SER A 150 -18.21 -10.07 -19.24
C SER A 150 -19.42 -9.38 -19.88
N LEU A 151 -19.69 -9.72 -21.15
CA LEU A 151 -20.88 -9.29 -21.90
C LEU A 151 -22.19 -9.57 -21.13
N GLY A 152 -22.22 -10.62 -20.30
CA GLY A 152 -23.41 -11.00 -19.53
C GLY A 152 -23.74 -10.06 -18.35
N GLY A 153 -22.76 -9.34 -17.80
CA GLY A 153 -23.01 -8.35 -16.74
C GLY A 153 -23.62 -7.06 -17.28
N TRP A 154 -23.35 -6.75 -18.55
CA TRP A 154 -23.90 -5.59 -19.25
C TRP A 154 -25.42 -5.72 -19.47
N PHE A 155 -25.90 -6.95 -19.71
CA PHE A 155 -27.32 -7.22 -19.95
C PHE A 155 -28.17 -7.29 -18.67
N ARG A 156 -27.61 -7.70 -17.52
CA ARG A 156 -28.38 -7.75 -16.25
C ARG A 156 -28.59 -6.38 -15.60
N ASN A 157 -27.82 -5.36 -16.01
CA ASN A 157 -27.90 -3.99 -15.50
C ASN A 157 -28.50 -3.01 -16.51
N PHE A 158 -29.31 -3.48 -17.45
CA PHE A 158 -30.20 -2.61 -18.23
C PHE A 158 -31.31 -2.07 -17.32
N LEU A 159 -30.89 -1.19 -16.40
CA LEU A 159 -31.74 -0.28 -15.65
C LEU A 159 -32.43 0.63 -16.66
N SER A 160 -33.68 0.98 -16.34
CA SER A 160 -34.50 1.86 -17.16
C SER A 160 -33.73 3.15 -17.54
N PRO A 161 -33.98 3.75 -18.72
CA PRO A 161 -33.33 4.99 -19.15
C PRO A 161 -33.39 6.13 -18.13
N ALA A 162 -34.38 6.13 -17.22
CA ALA A 162 -34.55 7.14 -16.18
C ALA A 162 -33.48 7.08 -15.08
N ASP A 163 -32.94 5.91 -14.76
CA ASP A 163 -31.86 5.78 -13.75
C ASP A 163 -30.53 6.33 -14.29
N ARG A 164 -30.23 6.18 -15.59
CA ARG A 164 -28.96 6.64 -16.19
C ARG A 164 -28.80 8.15 -16.20
N ALA A 165 -29.90 8.90 -16.33
CA ALA A 165 -29.87 10.36 -16.41
C ALA A 165 -29.51 11.03 -15.08
N ALA A 166 -29.59 10.32 -13.95
CA ALA A 166 -29.38 10.85 -12.61
C ALA A 166 -27.94 10.67 -12.08
N TRP A 167 -27.03 10.10 -12.86
CA TRP A 167 -25.71 9.68 -12.37
C TRP A 167 -24.59 10.63 -12.80
N PRO A 168 -23.69 11.03 -11.89
CA PRO A 168 -22.50 11.79 -12.26
C PRO A 168 -21.62 11.01 -13.23
N GLU A 169 -21.09 11.71 -14.24
CA GLU A 169 -20.12 11.13 -15.18
C GLU A 169 -18.91 10.54 -14.44
N GLY A 170 -18.40 9.41 -14.95
CA GLY A 170 -17.22 8.73 -14.38
C GLY A 170 -17.50 7.76 -13.23
N THR A 171 -18.74 7.70 -12.70
CA THR A 171 -19.10 6.73 -11.65
C THR A 171 -19.32 5.32 -12.20
N LEU A 172 -18.95 4.30 -11.41
CA LEU A 172 -19.14 2.88 -11.74
C LEU A 172 -20.03 2.21 -10.69
N PRO A 173 -21.17 1.60 -11.07
CA PRO A 173 -21.98 0.86 -10.12
C PRO A 173 -21.21 -0.36 -9.60
N VAL A 174 -21.19 -0.56 -8.28
CA VAL A 174 -20.62 -1.78 -7.70
C VAL A 174 -21.62 -2.91 -7.89
N ILE A 175 -21.28 -3.84 -8.79
CA ILE A 175 -21.97 -5.11 -8.87
C ILE A 175 -21.36 -5.98 -7.79
N CYS A 176 -22.03 -6.09 -6.64
CA CYS A 176 -21.66 -7.08 -5.64
C CYS A 176 -21.65 -8.46 -6.32
N GLN A 177 -20.47 -9.04 -6.51
CA GLN A 177 -20.41 -10.48 -6.74
C GLN A 177 -20.94 -11.12 -5.45
N PRO A 178 -21.93 -12.03 -5.52
CA PRO A 178 -22.33 -12.76 -4.33
C PRO A 178 -21.08 -13.40 -3.75
N ALA A 179 -20.83 -13.17 -2.46
CA ALA A 179 -19.74 -13.82 -1.77
C ALA A 179 -19.85 -15.32 -2.06
N CYS A 180 -18.77 -15.94 -2.55
CA CYS A 180 -18.68 -17.39 -2.55
C CYS A 180 -18.74 -17.82 -1.09
N VAL A 181 -19.94 -18.13 -0.60
CA VAL A 181 -20.14 -18.85 0.65
C VAL A 181 -19.41 -20.15 0.44
N ALA A 182 -18.27 -20.32 1.10
CA ALA A 182 -17.62 -21.62 1.18
C ALA A 182 -18.67 -22.60 1.69
N LYS A 183 -19.03 -23.58 0.87
CA LYS A 183 -19.76 -24.74 1.40
C LYS A 183 -18.81 -25.39 2.38
N ASN A 184 -19.17 -25.36 3.66
CA ASN A 184 -18.58 -26.27 4.62
C ASN A 184 -19.13 -27.64 4.24
N ASP A 185 -18.27 -28.47 3.64
CA ASP A 185 -18.47 -29.91 3.56
C ASP A 185 -18.14 -30.56 4.92
#